data_AF-A0A3P2EGP1-F1
#
_entry.id   AF-A0A3P2EGP1-F1
#
_cell.length_a   1.000
_cell.length_b   1.000
_cell.length_c   1.000
_cell.angle_alpha   90.00
_cell.angle_beta   90.00
_cell.angle_gamma   90.00
#
_symmetry.space_group_name_H-M   'P 1'
#
loop_
_entity.id
_entity.type
_entity.pdbx_description
1 polymer ?
#
loop_
_entity_poly.entity_id
_entity_poly.type
_entity_poly.pdbx_seq_one_letter_code
_entity_poly.pdbx_strand_id
1 'polypeptide(L)'
;MYASAKSAAILWGMGVTQFYQGVETVRSLTSLAILTGNLGKPSVGVNPVRGQNNVQGACDMGALPDTYPGYQYVKFPENREKFAKAWGVESLPAHTGYRISELPHRAAHGEVRAAYIMGEDPLQTDAELSAVRKAFDDLELVIVQDIFMTKTASAADVILPSTSWGEHEGVYTAADRGFQRFFKAVEPKWDLKTDWQIISEIATRMGYPMHYNNTRRSGTSCGICARTSTAPPTRKWVSSAMSCGRAAMSPTPIRERRICLKRSSIPRTDWRSSSPATGSRRSISLPTSTRWYCRRCARSATTRAVQ
;
A
#
# COMPACT_ATOMS: atom_id res chain seq x y z
N MET A 1 29.94 0.33 16.77
CA MET A 1 29.72 0.79 15.37
C MET A 1 28.47 1.64 15.24
N TYR A 2 27.25 1.08 15.35
CA TYR A 2 26.01 1.87 15.19
C TYR A 2 25.84 2.97 16.26
N ALA A 3 25.95 2.62 17.54
CA ALA A 3 25.79 3.57 18.64
C ALA A 3 26.90 4.65 18.72
N SER A 4 28.08 4.37 18.15
CA SER A 4 29.23 5.27 18.15
C SER A 4 29.24 6.25 16.97
N ALA A 5 28.39 6.05 15.96
CA ALA A 5 28.34 6.91 14.78
C ALA A 5 27.59 8.21 15.09
N LYS A 6 28.10 9.36 14.59
CA LYS A 6 27.47 10.68 14.78
C LYS A 6 26.06 10.76 14.14
N SER A 7 25.90 10.09 13.00
CA SER A 7 24.64 9.93 12.29
C SER A 7 24.60 8.52 11.71
N ALA A 8 23.53 7.79 12.01
CA ALA A 8 23.26 6.49 11.43
C ALA A 8 21.79 6.38 10.99
N ALA A 9 21.56 5.68 9.89
CA ALA A 9 20.22 5.42 9.36
C ALA A 9 19.98 3.90 9.31
N ILE A 10 18.79 3.49 9.72
CA ILE A 10 18.33 2.10 9.59
C ILE A 10 17.46 2.04 8.32
N LEU A 11 17.84 1.17 7.39
CA LEU A 11 17.06 0.80 6.22
C LEU A 11 16.62 -0.66 6.41
N TRP A 12 15.33 -0.95 6.30
CA TRP A 12 14.82 -2.33 6.32
C TRP A 12 13.72 -2.55 5.29
N GLY A 13 13.39 -3.82 5.05
CA GLY A 13 12.33 -4.22 4.13
C GLY A 13 11.66 -5.51 4.58
N MET A 14 11.30 -6.35 3.61
CA MET A 14 10.48 -7.56 3.84
C MET A 14 11.18 -8.64 4.71
N GLY A 15 12.51 -8.62 4.77
CA GLY A 15 13.28 -9.49 5.69
C GLY A 15 13.03 -9.21 7.18
N VAL A 16 12.26 -8.17 7.50
CA VAL A 16 11.74 -7.90 8.84
C VAL A 16 10.23 -8.16 8.88
N THR A 17 9.47 -7.55 7.97
CA THR A 17 8.00 -7.53 8.06
C THR A 17 7.32 -8.85 7.68
N GLN A 18 7.96 -9.73 6.89
CA GLN A 18 7.39 -11.03 6.50
C GLN A 18 7.75 -12.16 7.47
N PHE A 19 8.19 -11.83 8.67
CA PHE A 19 8.28 -12.76 9.79
C PHE A 19 7.11 -12.55 10.74
N TYR A 20 6.72 -13.62 11.44
CA TYR A 20 5.58 -13.56 12.35
C TYR A 20 5.75 -12.50 13.47
N GLN A 21 6.99 -12.22 13.89
CA GLN A 21 7.35 -11.13 14.81
C GLN A 21 7.78 -9.84 14.10
N GLY A 22 7.27 -9.60 12.90
CA GLY A 22 7.68 -8.44 12.09
C GLY A 22 7.36 -7.10 12.74
N VAL A 23 6.20 -7.00 13.40
CA VAL A 23 5.79 -5.78 14.12
C VAL A 23 6.72 -5.50 15.29
N GLU A 24 7.01 -6.52 16.11
CA GLU A 24 7.93 -6.44 17.24
C GLU A 24 9.34 -6.06 16.79
N THR A 25 9.80 -6.65 15.69
CA THR A 25 11.13 -6.38 15.15
C THR A 25 11.24 -4.93 14.64
N VAL A 26 10.22 -4.41 13.95
CA VAL A 26 10.17 -2.98 13.55
C VAL A 26 10.18 -2.06 14.78
N ARG A 27 9.43 -2.42 15.84
CA ARG A 27 9.45 -1.67 17.10
C ARG A 27 10.83 -1.71 17.74
N SER A 28 11.50 -2.85 17.73
CA SER A 28 12.86 -3.02 18.27
C SER A 28 13.89 -2.17 17.52
N LEU A 29 13.87 -2.19 16.18
CA LEU A 29 14.71 -1.33 15.34
C LEU A 29 14.45 0.17 15.63
N THR A 30 13.19 0.54 15.80
CA THR A 30 12.82 1.92 16.16
C THR A 30 13.33 2.30 17.55
N SER A 31 13.24 1.40 18.53
CA SER A 31 13.80 1.60 19.87
C SER A 31 15.32 1.83 19.84
N LEU A 32 16.07 1.12 18.99
CA LEU A 32 17.51 1.35 18.81
C LEU A 32 17.80 2.76 18.27
N ALA A 33 17.02 3.24 17.31
CA ALA A 33 17.18 4.60 16.78
C ALA A 33 16.79 5.69 17.80
N ILE A 34 15.77 5.45 18.62
CA ILE A 34 15.42 6.32 19.75
C ILE A 34 16.57 6.37 20.75
N LEU A 35 17.09 5.21 21.17
CA LEU A 35 18.14 5.09 22.18
C LEU A 35 19.45 5.77 21.75
N THR A 36 19.75 5.75 20.45
CA THR A 36 20.97 6.33 19.88
C THR A 36 20.80 7.77 19.38
N GLY A 37 19.62 8.39 19.55
CA GLY A 37 19.36 9.75 19.08
C GLY A 37 19.40 9.89 17.55
N ASN A 38 19.17 8.80 16.82
CA ASN A 38 19.20 8.75 15.35
C ASN A 38 17.80 8.98 14.75
N LEU A 39 17.08 10.00 15.25
CA LEU A 39 15.77 10.44 14.76
C LEU A 39 15.69 11.97 14.75
N GLY A 40 14.86 12.54 13.85
CA GLY A 40 14.52 13.97 13.86
C GLY A 40 15.60 14.90 13.28
N LYS A 41 16.65 14.38 12.63
CA LYS A 41 17.67 15.16 11.92
C LYS A 41 17.92 14.59 10.51
N PRO A 42 18.55 15.35 9.58
CA PRO A 42 18.93 14.82 8.28
C PRO A 42 19.90 13.63 8.40
N SER A 43 19.87 12.75 7.41
CA SER A 43 20.79 11.60 7.29
C SER A 43 20.76 10.60 8.45
N VAL A 44 19.68 10.60 9.24
CA VAL A 44 19.34 9.53 10.18
C VAL A 44 17.90 9.12 9.97
N GLY A 45 17.48 8.08 10.68
CA GLY A 45 16.08 7.70 10.73
C GLY A 45 15.88 6.21 10.60
N VAL A 46 14.61 5.85 10.63
CA VAL A 46 14.13 4.47 10.58
C VAL A 46 13.27 4.44 9.31
N ASN A 47 13.86 3.98 8.21
CA ASN A 47 13.32 4.07 6.87
C ASN A 47 12.90 2.68 6.32
N PRO A 48 11.60 2.36 6.27
CA PRO A 48 11.12 1.18 5.58
C PRO A 48 11.20 1.41 4.07
N VAL A 49 12.05 0.65 3.38
CA VAL A 49 12.15 0.71 1.91
C VAL A 49 10.99 -0.07 1.33
N ARG A 50 9.97 0.66 0.88
CA ARG A 50 8.76 0.12 0.28
C ARG A 50 9.06 -0.45 -1.12
N GLY A 51 8.38 -1.53 -1.49
CA GLY A 51 8.66 -2.28 -2.72
C GLY A 51 8.00 -1.70 -3.97
N GLN A 52 6.67 -1.72 -4.04
CA GLN A 52 5.92 -1.29 -5.23
C GLN A 52 5.92 0.24 -5.37
N ASN A 53 5.81 0.71 -6.62
CA ASN A 53 5.93 2.13 -7.02
C ASN A 53 5.02 3.09 -6.25
N ASN A 54 3.82 2.65 -5.86
CA ASN A 54 2.80 3.48 -5.27
C ASN A 54 2.14 2.85 -4.05
N VAL A 55 2.78 1.88 -3.39
CA VAL A 55 2.23 1.32 -2.13
C VAL A 55 2.09 2.41 -1.07
N GLN A 56 3.03 3.36 -1.04
CA GLN A 56 2.92 4.53 -0.16
C GLN A 56 1.71 5.39 -0.52
N GLY A 57 1.51 5.68 -1.81
CA GLY A 57 0.40 6.51 -2.28
C GLY A 57 -0.96 5.84 -2.12
N ALA A 58 -1.07 4.52 -2.32
CA ALA A 58 -2.28 3.77 -2.04
C ALA A 58 -2.67 3.88 -0.56
N CYS A 59 -1.71 3.71 0.36
CA CYS A 59 -1.93 3.96 1.78
C CYS A 59 -2.31 5.43 2.06
N ASP A 60 -1.63 6.39 1.42
CA ASP A 60 -1.93 7.82 1.58
C ASP A 60 -3.36 8.17 1.12
N MET A 61 -3.87 7.47 0.10
CA MET A 61 -5.23 7.63 -0.43
C MET A 61 -6.29 6.82 0.32
N GLY A 62 -5.95 6.16 1.43
CA GLY A 62 -6.92 5.42 2.23
C GLY A 62 -7.33 4.08 1.65
N ALA A 63 -6.49 3.45 0.82
CA ALA A 63 -6.65 2.03 0.45
C ALA A 63 -6.27 1.10 1.62
N LEU A 64 -6.85 1.38 2.79
CA LEU A 64 -6.68 0.69 4.05
C LEU A 64 -8.04 0.65 4.75
N PRO A 65 -8.41 -0.47 5.40
CA PRO A 65 -9.76 -0.66 5.92
C PRO A 65 -10.13 0.23 7.12
N ASP A 66 -9.17 0.94 7.72
CA ASP A 66 -9.32 1.70 8.96
C ASP A 66 -9.09 3.22 8.81
N THR A 67 -8.75 3.71 7.62
CA THR A 67 -8.40 5.12 7.41
C THR A 67 -8.94 5.70 6.11
N TYR A 68 -9.41 6.94 6.17
CA TYR A 68 -9.59 7.82 5.01
C TYR A 68 -8.25 8.36 4.48
N PRO A 69 -8.23 9.02 3.30
CA PRO A 69 -7.00 9.61 2.78
C PRO A 69 -6.34 10.57 3.77
N GLY A 70 -5.00 10.59 3.79
CA GLY A 70 -4.21 11.36 4.74
C GLY A 70 -4.10 10.73 6.13
N TYR A 71 -4.27 9.40 6.24
CA TYR A 71 -4.19 8.64 7.50
C TYR A 71 -5.19 9.10 8.57
N GLN A 72 -6.40 9.44 8.14
CA GLN A 72 -7.46 9.94 9.01
C GLN A 72 -8.37 8.79 9.41
N TYR A 73 -8.21 8.27 10.64
CA TYR A 73 -8.93 7.07 11.07
C TYR A 73 -10.45 7.22 11.03
N VAL A 74 -11.13 6.17 10.56
CA VAL A 74 -12.59 6.09 10.43
C VAL A 74 -13.31 6.13 11.78
N LYS A 75 -12.65 5.64 12.85
CA LYS A 75 -13.21 5.63 14.20
C LYS A 75 -13.47 7.03 14.76
N PHE A 76 -12.80 8.07 14.25
CA PHE A 76 -12.99 9.43 14.74
C PHE A 76 -14.22 10.08 14.06
N PRO A 77 -15.23 10.52 14.82
CA PRO A 77 -16.47 11.06 14.27
C PRO A 77 -16.25 12.33 13.44
N GLU A 78 -15.32 13.20 13.87
CA GLU A 78 -14.94 14.44 13.18
C GLU A 78 -14.50 14.19 11.72
N ASN A 79 -13.76 13.10 11.49
CA ASN A 79 -13.33 12.72 10.16
C ASN A 79 -14.53 12.24 9.34
N ARG A 80 -15.38 11.38 9.92
CA ARG A 80 -16.57 10.86 9.24
C ARG A 80 -17.52 11.96 8.83
N GLU A 81 -17.79 12.92 9.71
CA GLU A 81 -18.65 14.08 9.40
C GLU A 81 -18.09 14.89 8.22
N LYS A 82 -16.79 15.17 8.24
CA LYS A 82 -16.13 15.89 7.16
C LYS A 82 -16.25 15.16 5.81
N PHE A 83 -16.01 13.85 5.77
CA PHE A 83 -16.08 13.06 4.53
C PHE A 83 -17.52 12.79 4.08
N ALA A 84 -18.46 12.57 5.01
CA ALA A 84 -19.88 12.40 4.71
C ALA A 84 -20.45 13.66 4.04
N LYS A 85 -20.14 14.84 4.60
CA LYS A 85 -20.48 16.13 4.01
C LYS A 85 -19.82 16.36 2.66
N ALA A 86 -18.55 15.96 2.52
CA ALA A 86 -17.80 16.08 1.27
C ALA A 86 -18.43 15.29 0.13
N TRP A 87 -18.86 14.07 0.42
CA TRP A 87 -19.37 13.11 -0.55
C TRP A 87 -20.88 13.16 -0.71
N GLY A 88 -21.57 14.01 0.07
CA GLY A 88 -23.03 14.16 0.02
C GLY A 88 -23.77 12.89 0.45
N VAL A 89 -23.19 12.13 1.38
CA VAL A 89 -23.81 10.93 1.95
C VAL A 89 -24.21 11.19 3.39
N GLU A 90 -25.31 10.58 3.84
CA GLU A 90 -25.84 10.79 5.19
C GLU A 90 -24.87 10.29 6.27
N SER A 91 -24.29 9.11 6.07
CA SER A 91 -23.39 8.50 7.04
C SER A 91 -22.28 7.69 6.37
N LEU A 92 -21.18 7.53 7.10
CA LEU A 92 -20.07 6.65 6.74
C LEU A 92 -19.80 5.66 7.87
N PRO A 93 -19.38 4.43 7.55
CA PRO A 93 -19.15 3.38 8.54
C PRO A 93 -18.05 3.77 9.53
N ALA A 94 -18.25 3.42 10.80
CA ALA A 94 -17.31 3.68 11.89
C ALA A 94 -16.38 2.49 12.19
N HIS A 95 -16.79 1.28 11.77
CA HIS A 95 -16.06 0.05 12.01
C HIS A 95 -14.96 -0.13 10.96
N THR A 96 -13.87 -0.78 11.35
CA THR A 96 -12.80 -1.17 10.43
C THR A 96 -13.32 -2.21 9.44
N GLY A 97 -13.03 -2.03 8.15
CA GLY A 97 -13.34 -3.01 7.12
C GLY A 97 -12.48 -4.28 7.19
N TYR A 98 -12.74 -5.22 6.29
CA TYR A 98 -11.95 -6.44 6.19
C TYR A 98 -10.59 -6.21 5.53
N ARG A 99 -9.60 -7.03 5.89
CA ARG A 99 -8.28 -7.06 5.22
C ARG A 99 -8.29 -8.10 4.11
N ILE A 100 -7.57 -7.85 3.02
CA ILE A 100 -7.46 -8.81 1.91
C ILE A 100 -6.90 -10.17 2.35
N SER A 101 -5.97 -10.20 3.32
CA SER A 101 -5.44 -11.43 3.90
C SER A 101 -6.49 -12.28 4.63
N GLU A 102 -7.62 -11.68 5.01
CA GLU A 102 -8.73 -12.36 5.66
C GLU A 102 -9.75 -12.89 4.63
N LEU A 103 -9.64 -12.51 3.35
CA LEU A 103 -10.62 -12.86 2.31
C LEU A 103 -10.92 -14.36 2.24
N PRO A 104 -9.93 -15.28 2.22
CA PRO A 104 -10.23 -16.71 2.19
C PRO A 104 -11.03 -17.21 3.38
N HIS A 105 -10.76 -16.67 4.57
CA HIS A 105 -11.51 -17.03 5.77
C HIS A 105 -12.93 -16.47 5.71
N ARG A 106 -13.09 -15.20 5.32
CA ARG A 106 -14.39 -14.52 5.26
C ARG A 106 -15.30 -15.07 4.17
N ALA A 107 -14.74 -15.43 3.02
CA ALA A 107 -15.48 -16.10 1.94
C ALA A 107 -15.99 -17.47 2.39
N ALA A 108 -15.13 -18.30 3.00
CA ALA A 108 -15.52 -19.62 3.50
C ALA A 108 -16.61 -19.57 4.59
N HIS A 109 -16.69 -18.48 5.35
CA HIS A 109 -17.74 -18.23 6.35
C HIS A 109 -18.98 -17.51 5.79
N GLY A 110 -19.01 -17.19 4.49
CA GLY A 110 -20.12 -16.46 3.85
C GLY A 110 -20.28 -15.02 4.31
N GLU A 111 -19.28 -14.43 4.97
CA GLU A 111 -19.29 -13.04 5.42
C GLU A 111 -19.01 -12.06 4.28
N VAL A 112 -18.18 -12.49 3.31
CA VAL A 112 -17.89 -11.76 2.08
C VAL A 112 -18.38 -12.60 0.92
N ARG A 113 -19.22 -12.02 0.06
CA ARG A 113 -19.81 -12.69 -1.11
C ARG A 113 -19.27 -12.17 -2.44
N ALA A 114 -18.75 -10.94 -2.47
CA ALA A 114 -18.22 -10.35 -3.67
C ALA A 114 -16.84 -9.72 -3.41
N ALA A 115 -15.94 -9.86 -4.38
CA ALA A 115 -14.63 -9.23 -4.35
C ALA A 115 -14.39 -8.43 -5.64
N TYR A 116 -14.09 -7.14 -5.48
CA TYR A 116 -13.56 -6.30 -6.56
C TYR A 116 -12.06 -6.20 -6.39
N ILE A 117 -11.31 -6.91 -7.23
CA ILE A 117 -9.85 -6.98 -7.21
C ILE A 117 -9.32 -6.08 -8.33
N MET A 118 -8.55 -5.06 -7.97
CA MET A 118 -8.01 -4.08 -8.93
C MET A 118 -6.48 -4.11 -8.90
N GLY A 119 -5.86 -4.47 -10.03
CA GLY A 119 -4.41 -4.42 -10.22
C GLY A 119 -3.61 -5.35 -9.30
N GLU A 120 -4.19 -6.47 -8.87
CA GLU A 120 -3.56 -7.47 -8.00
C GLU A 120 -3.76 -8.89 -8.54
N ASP A 121 -2.78 -9.77 -8.32
CA ASP A 121 -2.79 -11.18 -8.75
C ASP A 121 -2.68 -12.14 -7.54
N PRO A 122 -3.65 -12.13 -6.60
CA PRO A 122 -3.60 -12.95 -5.39
C PRO A 122 -3.46 -14.46 -5.67
N LEU A 123 -3.93 -14.97 -6.82
CA LEU A 123 -3.75 -16.38 -7.21
C LEU A 123 -2.30 -16.77 -7.59
N GLN A 124 -1.39 -15.79 -7.59
CA GLN A 124 0.04 -16.00 -7.82
C GLN A 124 0.92 -15.42 -6.71
N THR A 125 0.54 -14.29 -6.11
CA THR A 125 1.39 -13.53 -5.18
C THR A 125 1.12 -13.80 -3.71
N ASP A 126 -0.08 -14.26 -3.35
CA ASP A 126 -0.45 -14.47 -1.94
C ASP A 126 0.12 -15.78 -1.39
N ALA A 127 0.19 -15.83 -0.05
CA ALA A 127 0.52 -17.04 0.66
C ALA A 127 -0.61 -18.06 0.54
N GLU A 128 -0.25 -19.35 0.51
CA GLU A 128 -1.21 -20.45 0.47
C GLU A 128 -2.22 -20.38 -0.69
N LEU A 129 -1.70 -20.48 -1.93
CA LEU A 129 -2.50 -20.37 -3.15
C LEU A 129 -3.72 -21.29 -3.22
N SER A 130 -3.71 -22.45 -2.55
CA SER A 130 -4.87 -23.34 -2.47
C SER A 130 -6.04 -22.73 -1.69
N ALA A 131 -5.76 -22.01 -0.60
CA ALA A 131 -6.78 -21.33 0.19
C ALA A 131 -7.40 -20.17 -0.60
N VAL A 132 -6.57 -19.39 -1.30
CA VAL A 132 -7.05 -18.28 -2.14
C VAL A 132 -7.88 -18.78 -3.32
N ARG A 133 -7.48 -19.90 -3.96
CA ARG A 133 -8.29 -20.51 -5.02
C ARG A 133 -9.67 -20.93 -4.52
N LYS A 134 -9.71 -21.62 -3.38
CA LYS A 134 -10.98 -22.01 -2.76
C LYS A 134 -11.85 -20.79 -2.41
N ALA A 135 -11.22 -19.69 -1.96
CA ALA A 135 -11.93 -18.44 -1.70
C ALA A 135 -12.64 -17.91 -2.95
N PHE A 136 -12.04 -18.05 -4.14
CA PHE A 136 -12.68 -17.63 -5.39
C PHE A 136 -13.88 -18.52 -5.73
N ASP A 137 -13.79 -19.83 -5.45
CA ASP A 137 -14.91 -20.75 -5.63
C ASP A 137 -16.07 -20.50 -4.64
N ASP A 138 -15.76 -20.00 -3.44
CA ASP A 138 -16.73 -19.71 -2.38
C ASP A 138 -17.42 -18.33 -2.55
N LEU A 139 -16.87 -17.43 -3.38
CA LEU A 139 -17.44 -16.10 -3.66
C LEU A 139 -18.56 -16.19 -4.71
N GLU A 140 -19.60 -15.38 -4.55
CA GLU A 140 -20.70 -15.27 -5.52
C GLU A 140 -20.35 -14.41 -6.73
N LEU A 141 -19.40 -13.46 -6.57
CA LEU A 141 -18.96 -12.58 -7.65
C LEU A 141 -17.51 -12.13 -7.45
N VAL A 142 -16.67 -12.41 -8.44
CA VAL A 142 -15.29 -11.94 -8.52
C VAL A 142 -15.11 -11.04 -9.75
N ILE A 143 -14.91 -9.75 -9.49
CA ILE A 143 -14.58 -8.75 -10.52
C ILE A 143 -13.09 -8.51 -10.49
N VAL A 144 -12.43 -8.66 -11.63
CA VAL A 144 -11.00 -8.35 -11.79
C VAL A 144 -10.82 -7.21 -12.77
N GLN A 145 -10.20 -6.13 -12.29
CA GLN A 145 -9.75 -5.02 -13.12
C GLN A 145 -8.24 -5.08 -13.28
N ASP A 146 -7.77 -5.42 -14.47
CA ASP A 146 -6.36 -5.62 -14.76
C ASP A 146 -6.05 -5.20 -16.22
N ILE A 147 -4.77 -5.03 -16.51
CA ILE A 147 -4.22 -4.73 -17.83
C ILE A 147 -3.81 -5.99 -18.59
N PHE A 148 -3.66 -7.13 -17.90
CA PHE A 148 -3.31 -8.42 -18.50
C PHE A 148 -4.25 -9.54 -18.03
N MET A 149 -4.27 -10.63 -18.80
CA MET A 149 -4.90 -11.89 -18.38
C MET A 149 -4.00 -12.61 -17.36
N THR A 150 -4.06 -12.15 -16.10
CA THR A 150 -3.36 -12.75 -14.96
C THR A 150 -3.99 -14.07 -14.52
N LYS A 151 -3.37 -14.78 -13.56
CA LYS A 151 -4.00 -15.99 -13.01
C LYS A 151 -5.31 -15.66 -12.31
N THR A 152 -5.33 -14.55 -11.57
CA THR A 152 -6.55 -14.01 -10.97
C THR A 152 -7.60 -13.63 -12.01
N ALA A 153 -7.22 -12.91 -13.08
CA ALA A 153 -8.19 -12.56 -14.14
C ALA A 153 -8.76 -13.80 -14.84
N SER A 154 -7.95 -14.84 -15.06
CA SER A 154 -8.40 -16.08 -15.70
C SER A 154 -9.43 -16.89 -14.88
N ALA A 155 -9.55 -16.58 -13.59
CA ALA A 155 -10.49 -17.21 -12.66
C ALA A 155 -11.62 -16.27 -12.21
N ALA A 156 -11.78 -15.12 -12.87
CA ALA A 156 -12.79 -14.12 -12.52
C ALA A 156 -14.12 -14.37 -13.24
N ASP A 157 -15.23 -13.94 -12.63
CA ASP A 157 -16.54 -13.93 -13.29
C ASP A 157 -16.66 -12.77 -14.29
N VAL A 158 -16.07 -11.63 -13.94
CA VAL A 158 -16.09 -10.41 -14.77
C VAL A 158 -14.70 -9.82 -14.85
N ILE A 159 -14.24 -9.52 -16.06
CA ILE A 159 -12.96 -8.86 -16.33
C ILE A 159 -13.22 -7.47 -16.90
N LEU A 160 -12.62 -6.45 -16.28
CA LEU A 160 -12.72 -5.05 -16.71
C LEU A 160 -11.33 -4.58 -17.16
N PRO A 161 -11.10 -4.36 -18.46
CA PRO A 161 -9.78 -3.99 -18.95
C PRO A 161 -9.49 -2.50 -18.67
N SER A 162 -8.38 -2.22 -18.00
CA SER A 162 -7.94 -0.84 -17.74
C SER A 162 -6.76 -0.41 -18.61
N THR A 163 -6.51 0.90 -18.67
CA THR A 163 -5.33 1.46 -19.36
C THR A 163 -4.03 1.18 -18.61
N SER A 164 -2.96 0.86 -19.32
CA SER A 164 -1.63 0.65 -18.74
C SER A 164 -0.89 1.95 -18.42
N TRP A 165 0.21 1.83 -17.67
CA TRP A 165 1.15 2.93 -17.49
C TRP A 165 1.70 3.37 -18.86
N GLY A 166 1.67 4.68 -19.12
CA GLY A 166 1.98 5.27 -20.41
C GLY A 166 0.73 5.65 -21.22
N GLU A 167 -0.41 4.99 -20.98
CA GLU A 167 -1.70 5.31 -21.64
C GLU A 167 -2.55 6.30 -20.81
N HIS A 168 -2.17 6.56 -19.57
CA HIS A 168 -2.82 7.52 -18.68
C HIS A 168 -1.79 8.37 -17.91
N GLU A 169 -2.27 9.41 -17.21
CA GLU A 169 -1.46 10.29 -16.36
C GLU A 169 -1.91 10.25 -14.90
N GLY A 170 -1.04 10.63 -13.97
CA GLY A 170 -1.37 10.62 -12.55
C GLY A 170 -0.23 11.04 -11.64
N VAL A 171 -0.31 10.59 -10.39
CA VAL A 171 0.69 10.81 -9.34
C VAL A 171 1.05 9.48 -8.69
N TYR A 172 2.34 9.24 -8.53
CA TYR A 172 2.86 8.19 -7.65
C TYR A 172 3.52 8.81 -6.43
N THR A 173 3.42 8.14 -5.29
CA THR A 173 4.17 8.48 -4.08
C THR A 173 5.29 7.46 -3.88
N ALA A 174 6.53 7.94 -3.97
CA ALA A 174 7.73 7.14 -3.74
C ALA A 174 7.88 6.73 -2.25
N ALA A 175 8.82 5.81 -1.98
CA ALA A 175 9.03 5.25 -0.63
C ALA A 175 9.36 6.30 0.46
N ASP A 176 9.97 7.42 0.06
CA ASP A 176 10.32 8.56 0.92
C ASP A 176 9.16 9.57 1.10
N ARG A 177 7.96 9.23 0.59
CA ARG A 177 6.76 10.09 0.53
C ARG A 177 6.84 11.23 -0.48
N GLY A 178 7.78 11.18 -1.43
CA GLY A 178 7.84 12.14 -2.53
C GLY A 178 6.71 11.92 -3.53
N PHE A 179 5.86 12.94 -3.71
CA PHE A 179 4.85 12.94 -4.79
C PHE A 179 5.52 13.24 -6.13
N GLN A 180 5.32 12.37 -7.10
CA GLN A 180 5.87 12.48 -8.45
C GLN A 180 4.75 12.35 -9.47
N ARG A 181 4.71 13.27 -10.44
CA ARG A 181 3.77 13.19 -11.56
C ARG A 181 4.33 12.27 -12.64
N PHE A 182 3.44 11.49 -13.25
CA PHE A 182 3.71 10.82 -14.52
C PHE A 182 2.67 11.26 -15.55
N PHE A 183 3.05 11.24 -16.82
CA PHE A 183 2.26 11.76 -17.92
C PHE A 183 1.90 10.65 -18.90
N LYS A 184 0.77 10.84 -19.57
CA LYS A 184 0.38 10.02 -20.71
C LYS A 184 1.37 10.23 -21.85
N ALA A 185 1.87 9.13 -22.40
CA ALA A 185 2.84 9.11 -23.49
C ALA A 185 2.21 8.61 -24.81
N VAL A 186 1.25 7.68 -24.72
CA VAL A 186 0.59 7.05 -25.87
C VAL A 186 -0.92 6.99 -25.67
N GLU A 187 -1.68 6.89 -26.76
CA GLU A 187 -3.11 6.61 -26.71
C GLU A 187 -3.35 5.09 -26.56
N PRO A 188 -4.37 4.66 -25.79
CA PRO A 188 -4.70 3.25 -25.70
C PRO A 188 -5.16 2.73 -27.07
N LYS A 189 -4.69 1.54 -27.45
CA LYS A 189 -4.99 0.95 -28.77
C LYS A 189 -6.41 0.40 -28.90
N TRP A 190 -7.03 0.06 -27.78
CA TRP A 190 -8.37 -0.54 -27.71
C TRP A 190 -9.33 0.38 -26.95
N ASP A 191 -10.61 0.03 -26.89
CA ASP A 191 -11.61 0.72 -26.05
C ASP A 191 -11.36 0.41 -24.57
N LEU A 192 -10.31 1.03 -24.04
CA LEU A 192 -9.91 0.95 -22.66
C LEU A 192 -10.37 2.20 -21.92
N LYS A 193 -10.72 1.99 -20.65
CA LYS A 193 -10.98 3.09 -19.72
C LYS A 193 -9.91 3.09 -18.63
N THR A 194 -9.62 4.26 -18.10
CA THR A 194 -8.76 4.34 -16.91
C THR A 194 -9.46 3.71 -15.70
N ASP A 195 -8.70 3.23 -14.72
CA ASP A 195 -9.27 2.56 -13.54
C ASP A 195 -10.34 3.41 -12.83
N TRP A 196 -10.09 4.72 -12.69
CA TRP A 196 -11.02 5.63 -12.05
C TRP A 196 -12.27 5.92 -12.89
N GLN A 197 -12.19 5.85 -14.23
CA GLN A 197 -13.38 5.98 -15.09
C GLN A 197 -14.30 4.78 -14.92
N ILE A 198 -13.73 3.57 -14.87
CA ILE A 198 -14.50 2.33 -14.67
C ILE A 198 -15.21 2.39 -13.31
N ILE A 199 -14.50 2.72 -12.24
CA ILE A 199 -15.08 2.87 -10.89
C ILE A 199 -16.17 3.96 -10.87
N SER A 200 -15.94 5.09 -11.53
CA SER A 200 -16.90 6.20 -11.62
C SER A 200 -18.19 5.80 -12.33
N GLU A 201 -18.06 5.05 -13.42
CA GLU A 201 -19.19 4.57 -14.21
C GLU A 201 -19.99 3.51 -13.45
N ILE A 202 -19.32 2.57 -12.78
CA ILE A 202 -19.97 1.58 -11.91
C ILE A 202 -20.73 2.29 -10.79
N ALA A 203 -20.11 3.24 -10.09
CA ALA A 203 -20.77 4.00 -9.02
C ALA A 203 -22.01 4.75 -9.53
N THR A 204 -21.92 5.37 -10.72
CA THR A 204 -23.05 6.08 -11.35
C THR A 204 -24.19 5.12 -11.69
N ARG A 205 -23.88 3.94 -12.24
CA ARG A 205 -24.87 2.89 -12.53
C ARG A 205 -25.48 2.29 -11.26
N MET A 206 -24.77 2.31 -10.14
CA MET A 206 -25.26 1.91 -8.81
C MET A 206 -26.05 3.01 -8.07
N GLY A 207 -26.22 4.20 -8.67
CA GLY A 207 -27.03 5.28 -8.13
C GLY A 207 -26.27 6.41 -7.44
N TYR A 208 -24.93 6.38 -7.41
CA TYR A 208 -24.11 7.48 -6.88
C TYR A 208 -23.43 8.26 -8.03
N PRO A 209 -23.85 9.51 -8.32
CA PRO A 209 -23.35 10.24 -9.48
C PRO A 209 -21.87 10.62 -9.28
N MET A 210 -20.99 9.93 -10.01
CA MET A 210 -19.55 10.15 -9.95
C MET A 210 -19.00 10.30 -11.37
N HIS A 211 -18.56 11.50 -11.70
CA HIS A 211 -17.97 11.80 -13.01
C HIS A 211 -16.79 12.76 -12.87
N TYR A 212 -15.67 12.38 -13.47
CA TYR A 212 -14.45 13.19 -13.50
C TYR A 212 -13.95 13.31 -14.93
N ASN A 213 -13.53 14.51 -15.32
CA ASN A 213 -13.02 14.75 -16.69
C ASN A 213 -11.55 14.38 -16.83
N ASN A 214 -10.78 14.47 -15.74
CA ASN A 214 -9.35 14.19 -15.71
C ASN A 214 -8.87 13.92 -14.27
N THR A 215 -7.67 13.37 -14.16
CA THR A 215 -7.04 13.01 -12.87
C THR A 215 -6.69 14.22 -12.02
N ARG A 216 -6.49 15.41 -12.61
CA ARG A 216 -6.32 16.65 -11.83
C ARG A 216 -7.55 16.93 -10.99
N ARG A 217 -8.75 16.75 -11.54
CA ARG A 217 -10.00 17.00 -10.83
C ARG A 217 -10.31 15.89 -9.81
N SER A 218 -9.93 14.65 -10.08
CA SER A 218 -9.99 13.54 -9.09
C SER A 218 -9.07 13.79 -7.89
N GLY A 219 -7.86 14.32 -8.12
CA GLY A 219 -6.99 14.81 -7.04
C GLY A 219 -7.55 16.03 -6.31
N THR A 220 -8.44 16.81 -6.95
CA THR A 220 -9.06 18.03 -6.41
C THR A 220 -10.41 17.78 -5.73
N SER A 221 -11.15 16.69 -6.00
CA SER A 221 -12.23 16.20 -5.14
C SER A 221 -11.65 15.58 -3.86
N CYS A 222 -10.46 14.98 -3.97
CA CYS A 222 -9.52 14.81 -2.85
C CYS A 222 -8.95 16.16 -2.34
N GLY A 223 -9.43 17.31 -2.81
CA GLY A 223 -9.03 18.65 -2.38
C GLY A 223 -9.55 19.03 -0.99
N ILE A 224 -10.46 18.24 -0.42
CA ILE A 224 -10.72 18.25 1.03
C ILE A 224 -9.53 17.63 1.80
N CYS A 225 -8.77 16.72 1.16
CA CYS A 225 -7.43 16.33 1.62
C CYS A 225 -6.38 17.40 1.29
N ALA A 226 -6.51 18.14 0.18
CA ALA A 226 -5.57 19.22 -0.17
C ALA A 226 -5.75 20.53 0.64
N ARG A 227 -6.76 20.69 1.50
CA ARG A 227 -6.81 21.86 2.42
C ARG A 227 -5.71 21.83 3.50
N THR A 228 -4.97 20.75 3.64
CA THR A 228 -3.70 20.71 4.38
C THR A 228 -2.50 21.18 3.54
N SER A 229 -2.64 21.30 2.22
CA SER A 229 -1.64 21.83 1.28
C SER A 229 -2.17 23.11 0.59
N THR A 230 -2.13 24.26 1.27
CA THR A 230 -2.45 25.54 0.64
C THR A 230 -1.32 25.99 -0.29
N ALA A 231 -1.47 25.74 -1.58
CA ALA A 231 -0.95 26.61 -2.63
C ALA A 231 -1.82 26.45 -3.91
N PRO A 232 -2.42 27.53 -4.46
CA PRO A 232 -3.15 27.47 -5.72
C PRO A 232 -2.18 27.19 -6.89
N PRO A 233 -2.68 26.65 -8.02
CA PRO A 233 -1.83 26.20 -9.12
C PRO A 233 -1.39 27.39 -9.97
N THR A 234 -0.29 28.04 -9.60
CA THR A 234 0.43 28.95 -10.49
C THR A 234 1.94 28.70 -10.48
N ARG A 235 2.57 29.12 -11.58
CA ARG A 235 3.80 28.67 -12.24
C ARG A 235 5.15 28.79 -11.47
N LYS A 236 5.19 28.88 -10.15
CA LYS A 236 6.48 29.08 -9.43
C LYS A 236 6.61 28.17 -8.21
N TRP A 237 7.32 27.06 -8.36
CA TRP A 237 7.89 26.30 -7.24
C TRP A 237 9.38 26.65 -7.12
N VAL A 238 9.69 27.79 -6.50
CA VAL A 238 10.99 28.04 -5.87
C VAL A 238 10.71 28.69 -4.51
N SER A 239 11.11 27.97 -3.45
CA SER A 239 11.38 28.44 -2.09
C SER A 239 10.50 29.59 -1.54
N SER A 240 9.60 29.30 -0.59
CA SER A 240 9.53 30.06 0.67
C SER A 240 8.60 29.44 1.70
N ALA A 241 8.99 29.63 2.96
CA ALA A 241 8.44 29.05 4.17
C ALA A 241 7.62 30.08 4.98
N MET A 242 6.69 29.56 5.80
CA MET A 242 6.11 30.10 7.06
C MET A 242 4.79 29.34 7.33
N SER A 243 4.27 29.13 8.53
CA SER A 243 4.77 28.95 9.91
C SER A 243 3.56 28.39 10.70
N CYS A 244 3.80 27.48 11.65
CA CYS A 244 2.90 27.02 12.73
C CYS A 244 1.41 26.78 12.39
N GLY A 245 1.02 25.51 12.21
CA GLY A 245 -0.39 25.07 12.27
C GLY A 245 -0.81 23.98 11.27
N ARG A 246 0.02 23.67 10.26
CA ARG A 246 -0.32 22.77 9.13
C ARG A 246 0.71 21.63 8.95
N ALA A 247 0.97 20.87 10.02
CA ALA A 247 2.01 19.83 9.98
C ALA A 247 1.44 18.46 9.57
N ALA A 248 1.25 18.20 8.26
CA ALA A 248 1.12 16.81 7.80
C ALA A 248 1.47 16.53 6.33
N MET A 249 1.23 17.44 5.37
CA MET A 249 1.22 17.04 3.94
C MET A 249 1.90 18.06 3.00
N SER A 250 3.16 18.40 3.29
CA SER A 250 4.08 18.98 2.30
C SER A 250 5.38 18.16 2.28
N PRO A 251 6.14 18.14 1.17
CA PRO A 251 7.51 17.64 1.15
C PRO A 251 8.40 18.64 1.89
N THR A 252 8.22 18.71 3.21
CA THR A 252 9.04 19.52 4.09
C THR A 252 10.29 18.72 4.45
N PRO A 253 11.50 19.23 4.19
CA PRO A 253 12.74 18.66 4.70
C PRO A 253 12.63 18.47 6.22
N ILE A 254 13.33 17.46 6.77
CA ILE A 254 13.26 17.02 8.18
C ILE A 254 13.50 18.16 9.21
N ARG A 255 14.04 19.30 8.78
CA ARG A 255 14.48 20.43 9.63
C ARG A 255 13.42 20.99 10.60
N GLU A 256 12.13 20.71 10.41
CA GLU A 256 11.03 21.29 11.21
C GLU A 256 10.11 20.28 11.92
N ARG A 257 10.36 18.96 11.86
CA ARG A 257 9.46 17.98 12.52
C ARG A 257 9.87 17.73 13.97
N ARG A 258 9.07 18.22 14.94
CA ARG A 258 9.07 17.63 16.29
C ARG A 258 8.66 16.17 16.16
N ILE A 259 9.46 15.27 16.74
CA ILE A 259 9.12 13.86 16.79
C ILE A 259 7.80 13.73 17.57
N CYS A 260 6.76 13.20 16.94
CA CYS A 260 5.45 13.00 17.54
C CYS A 260 5.44 11.74 18.42
N LEU A 261 6.37 11.69 19.40
CA LEU A 261 6.43 10.66 20.42
C LEU A 261 5.72 11.18 21.67
N LYS A 262 4.68 10.48 22.13
CA LYS A 262 4.28 10.59 23.54
C LYS A 262 5.46 10.08 24.37
N ARG A 263 5.87 10.84 25.40
CA ARG A 263 7.07 10.63 26.25
C ARG A 263 7.20 9.24 26.93
N SER A 264 6.28 8.31 26.73
CA SER A 264 6.12 7.08 27.52
C SER A 264 5.86 5.84 26.64
N SER A 265 6.78 5.47 25.74
CA SER A 265 6.70 4.16 25.07
C SER A 265 8.02 3.71 24.42
N ILE A 266 9.02 3.31 25.22
CA ILE A 266 10.01 2.35 24.71
C ILE A 266 9.42 0.96 24.98
N PRO A 267 8.94 0.24 23.95
CA PRO A 267 8.36 -1.07 24.16
C PRO A 267 9.43 -2.11 24.48
N ARG A 268 9.14 -3.01 25.44
CA ARG A 268 9.89 -4.26 25.59
C ARG A 268 9.53 -5.17 24.42
N THR A 269 10.54 -5.76 23.79
CA THR A 269 10.39 -6.71 22.69
C THR A 269 11.07 -8.00 23.11
N ASP A 270 10.30 -9.07 23.27
CA ASP A 270 10.81 -10.40 23.61
C ASP A 270 10.82 -11.29 22.38
N TRP A 271 11.89 -12.09 22.24
CA TRP A 271 11.94 -13.14 21.23
C TRP A 271 11.00 -14.27 21.61
N ARG A 272 10.19 -14.73 20.64
CA ARG A 272 9.40 -15.95 20.79
C ARG A 272 9.95 -16.99 19.79
N SER A 273 9.73 -18.28 20.05
CA SER A 273 10.06 -19.31 19.05
C SER A 273 9.00 -19.29 17.94
N SER A 274 9.42 -19.36 16.69
CA SER A 274 8.52 -19.42 15.53
C SER A 274 7.91 -20.83 15.35
N SER A 275 6.62 -20.90 15.03
CA SER A 275 5.90 -22.19 14.88
C SER A 275 6.17 -23.03 13.61
N PRO A 276 7.07 -22.68 12.67
CA PRO A 276 7.76 -23.67 11.85
C PRO A 276 9.16 -23.90 12.41
N ALA A 277 9.25 -24.59 13.56
CA ALA A 277 10.54 -25.12 14.00
C ALA A 277 10.95 -26.25 13.03
N THR A 278 12.22 -26.28 12.62
CA THR A 278 12.77 -27.35 11.80
C THR A 278 12.71 -28.66 12.57
N GLY A 279 11.72 -29.49 12.27
CA GLY A 279 11.59 -30.86 12.78
C GLY A 279 12.31 -31.87 11.89
N SER A 280 12.42 -33.12 12.33
CA SER A 280 13.15 -34.19 11.62
C SER A 280 12.72 -34.42 10.17
N ARG A 281 11.47 -34.08 9.80
CA ARG A 281 10.93 -34.19 8.43
C ARG A 281 11.06 -32.91 7.58
N ARG A 282 11.43 -31.77 8.16
CA ARG A 282 11.62 -30.47 7.47
C ARG A 282 12.87 -29.79 8.01
N SER A 283 14.04 -30.27 7.59
CA SER A 283 15.35 -29.81 8.03
C SER A 283 15.83 -28.51 7.39
N ILE A 284 15.19 -28.07 6.29
CA ILE A 284 15.63 -26.92 5.50
C ILE A 284 14.64 -25.77 5.65
N SER A 285 15.12 -24.60 6.06
CA SER A 285 14.39 -23.33 5.99
C SER A 285 14.46 -22.79 4.56
N LEU A 286 13.33 -22.29 4.05
CA LEU A 286 13.20 -21.88 2.64
C LEU A 286 12.84 -20.40 2.54
N PRO A 287 13.80 -19.50 2.27
CA PRO A 287 13.50 -18.14 1.87
C PRO A 287 12.92 -18.13 0.44
N THR A 288 11.85 -17.39 0.22
CA THR A 288 11.17 -17.29 -1.08
C THR A 288 12.01 -16.63 -2.17
N SER A 289 12.87 -15.66 -1.82
CA SER A 289 13.82 -15.05 -2.77
C SER A 289 14.90 -16.03 -3.23
N THR A 290 15.33 -16.96 -2.37
CA THR A 290 16.31 -17.99 -2.70
C THR A 290 15.73 -19.08 -3.62
N ARG A 291 14.40 -19.31 -3.56
CA ARG A 291 13.71 -20.27 -4.45
C ARG A 291 13.81 -19.87 -5.93
N TRP A 292 13.87 -18.57 -6.22
CA TRP A 292 14.10 -18.05 -7.57
C TRP A 292 15.55 -18.27 -8.04
N TYR A 293 16.53 -18.08 -7.15
CA TYR A 293 17.95 -18.32 -7.45
C TYR A 293 18.25 -19.82 -7.66
N CYS A 294 17.71 -20.70 -6.82
CA CYS A 294 17.90 -22.15 -6.95
C CYS A 294 17.29 -22.74 -8.22
N ARG A 295 16.14 -22.22 -8.70
CA ARG A 295 15.56 -22.70 -9.97
C ARG A 295 16.39 -22.32 -11.21
N ARG A 296 17.15 -21.21 -11.16
CA ARG A 296 18.10 -20.86 -12.24
C ARG A 296 19.35 -21.76 -12.22
N CYS A 297 19.92 -22.04 -11.05
CA CYS A 297 21.08 -22.94 -10.96
C CYS A 297 20.75 -24.42 -11.25
N ALA A 298 19.55 -24.89 -10.88
CA ALA A 298 19.14 -26.27 -11.14
C ALA A 298 18.94 -26.56 -12.64
N ARG A 299 18.55 -25.56 -13.45
CA ARG A 299 18.40 -25.71 -14.91
C ARG A 299 19.73 -25.67 -15.67
N SER A 300 20.77 -25.05 -15.13
CA SER A 300 22.12 -25.08 -15.74
C SER A 300 22.93 -26.33 -15.41
N ALA A 301 22.55 -27.09 -14.37
CA ALA A 301 23.25 -28.31 -13.97
C ALA A 301 22.72 -29.59 -14.65
N THR A 302 21.51 -29.58 -15.20
CA THR A 302 20.89 -30.76 -15.84
C THR A 302 21.10 -30.84 -17.36
N THR A 303 21.79 -29.87 -17.97
CA THR A 303 22.10 -29.86 -19.42
C THR A 303 23.55 -30.22 -19.76
N ARG A 304 24.35 -30.71 -18.79
CA ARG A 304 25.74 -31.18 -19.00
C ARG A 304 25.99 -32.66 -18.63
N ALA A 305 24.94 -33.47 -18.56
CA ALA A 305 25.05 -34.90 -18.25
C ALA A 305 24.50 -35.83 -19.37
N VAL A 306 24.23 -35.29 -20.57
CA VAL A 306 23.96 -36.09 -21.78
C VAL A 306 24.60 -35.38 -22.96
N GLN A 307 25.92 -35.59 -23.11
CA GLN A 307 26.72 -35.60 -24.34
C GLN A 307 28.16 -35.93 -23.97
#